data_AF-A0A931IE02-F1
#
_entry.id   AF-A0A931IE02-F1
#
_cell.length_a   1.000
_cell.length_b   1.000
_cell.length_c   1.000
_cell.angle_alpha   90.00
_cell.angle_beta   90.00
_cell.angle_gamma   90.00
#
_symmetry.space_group_name_H-M   'P 1'
#
loop_
_entity.id
_entity.type
_entity.pdbx_description
1 polymer ?
#
loop_
_entity_poly.entity_id
_entity_poly.type
_entity_poly.pdbx_seq_one_letter_code
_entity_poly.pdbx_strand_id
1 'polypeptide(L)'
;MQEDQWALGRRIEEARTVQRLSKRAAAKAAGISETRWRHLESGVERIRGEDFPVQTTPDTIARVASALRMNQAELLVEAGFAPDAVPEVPADLGHEAIDVSGLSSEDVDKVRSYIAFLREESKTA
;
A
#
# COMPACT_ATOMS: atom_id res chain seq x y z
N MET A 1 -6.80 -19.64 14.57
CA MET A 1 -6.10 -18.45 13.99
C MET A 1 -6.10 -18.65 12.49
N GLN A 2 -6.49 -17.64 11.70
CA GLN A 2 -6.56 -17.75 10.24
C GLN A 2 -5.16 -18.07 9.67
N GLU A 3 -5.01 -19.24 9.05
CA GLU A 3 -3.76 -19.70 8.43
C GLU A 3 -3.34 -18.81 7.25
N ASP A 4 -4.32 -18.18 6.58
CA ASP A 4 -4.13 -17.40 5.35
C ASP A 4 -3.39 -16.08 5.60
N GLN A 5 -3.70 -15.38 6.70
CA GLN A 5 -3.05 -14.11 7.04
C GLN A 5 -1.55 -14.27 7.35
N TRP A 6 -1.15 -15.45 7.85
CA TRP A 6 0.25 -15.78 8.07
C TRP A 6 0.98 -16.13 6.77
N ALA A 7 0.28 -16.67 5.76
CA ALA A 7 0.86 -16.90 4.45
C ALA A 7 1.28 -15.57 3.77
N LEU A 8 0.43 -14.54 3.87
CA LEU A 8 0.74 -13.19 3.36
C LEU A 8 2.01 -12.61 4.02
N GLY A 9 2.10 -12.68 5.35
CA GLY A 9 3.25 -12.14 6.10
C GLY A 9 4.57 -12.79 5.68
N ARG A 10 4.59 -14.12 5.51
CA ARG A 10 5.75 -14.85 4.98
C ARG A 10 6.11 -14.43 3.56
N ARG A 11 5.12 -14.29 2.66
CA ARG A 11 5.35 -13.87 1.27
C ARG A 11 5.98 -12.48 1.20
N ILE A 12 5.52 -11.54 2.02
CA ILE A 12 6.09 -10.19 2.16
C ILE A 12 7.55 -10.27 2.66
N GLU A 13 7.82 -11.10 3.68
CA GLU A 13 9.16 -11.29 4.23
C GLU A 13 10.13 -11.89 3.20
N GLU A 14 9.70 -12.92 2.48
CA GLU A 14 10.47 -13.60 1.44
C GLU A 14 10.83 -12.62 0.31
N ALA A 15 9.83 -11.89 -0.23
CA ALA A 15 10.04 -10.92 -1.29
C ALA A 15 10.99 -9.79 -0.87
N ARG A 16 10.86 -9.28 0.36
CA ARG A 16 11.79 -8.29 0.92
C ARG A 16 13.21 -8.84 1.02
N THR A 17 13.35 -10.09 1.48
CA THR A 17 14.64 -10.74 1.70
C THR A 17 15.36 -11.05 0.39
N VAL A 18 14.64 -11.49 -0.64
CA VAL A 18 15.16 -11.66 -2.01
C VAL A 18 15.73 -10.34 -2.55
N GLN A 19 15.07 -9.23 -2.27
CA GLN A 19 15.53 -7.89 -2.65
C GLN A 19 16.60 -7.30 -1.72
N ARG A 20 17.00 -8.04 -0.67
CA ARG A 20 17.98 -7.62 0.34
C ARG A 20 17.62 -6.30 1.03
N LEU A 21 16.32 -6.01 1.14
CA LEU A 21 15.83 -4.82 1.81
C LEU A 21 15.76 -5.05 3.32
N SER A 22 16.22 -4.06 4.09
CA SER A 22 15.88 -3.99 5.52
C SER A 22 14.39 -3.68 5.68
N LYS A 23 13.77 -4.06 6.81
CA LYS A 23 12.37 -3.71 7.11
C LYS A 23 12.14 -2.20 7.03
N ARG A 24 13.09 -1.40 7.52
CA ARG A 24 13.05 0.07 7.43
C ARG A 24 13.08 0.59 5.99
N ALA A 25 13.93 0.02 5.13
CA ALA A 25 14.03 0.42 3.74
C ALA A 25 12.75 0.08 2.96
N ALA A 26 12.20 -1.11 3.20
CA ALA A 26 10.96 -1.55 2.56
C ALA A 26 9.75 -0.72 3.04
N ALA A 27 9.67 -0.44 4.35
CA ALA A 27 8.65 0.45 4.91
C ALA A 27 8.72 1.86 4.31
N LYS A 28 9.93 2.41 4.16
CA LYS A 28 10.15 3.71 3.50
C LYS A 28 9.68 3.68 2.04
N ALA A 29 10.01 2.62 1.29
CA ALA A 29 9.58 2.47 -0.11
C ALA A 29 8.06 2.36 -0.25
N ALA A 30 7.38 1.72 0.71
CA ALA A 30 5.92 1.64 0.76
C ALA A 30 5.24 2.87 1.38
N GLY A 31 6.00 3.84 1.89
CA GLY A 31 5.42 5.01 2.57
C GLY A 31 4.64 4.66 3.85
N ILE A 32 5.06 3.63 4.59
CA ILE A 32 4.47 3.22 5.88
C ILE A 32 5.51 3.20 7.01
N SER A 33 5.07 3.08 8.27
CA SER A 33 5.99 2.98 9.40
C SER A 33 6.68 1.61 9.46
N GLU A 34 7.91 1.58 10.00
CA GLU A 34 8.63 0.30 10.20
C GLU A 34 7.86 -0.63 11.14
N THR A 35 7.21 -0.10 12.18
CA THR A 35 6.34 -0.88 13.07
C THR A 35 5.20 -1.52 12.28
N ARG A 36 4.55 -0.77 11.39
CA ARG A 36 3.48 -1.31 10.54
C ARG A 36 4.01 -2.41 9.63
N TRP A 37 5.19 -2.22 9.03
CA TRP A 37 5.84 -3.27 8.24
C TRP A 37 6.09 -4.53 9.05
N ARG A 38 6.60 -4.40 10.29
CA ARG A 38 6.83 -5.55 11.18
C ARG A 38 5.55 -6.31 11.48
N HIS A 39 4.46 -5.59 11.79
CA HIS A 39 3.15 -6.19 12.01
C HIS A 39 2.67 -6.97 10.78
N LEU A 40 2.82 -6.41 9.57
CA LEU A 40 2.42 -7.08 8.34
C LEU A 40 3.19 -8.40 8.11
N GLU A 41 4.50 -8.43 8.38
CA GLU A 41 5.29 -9.66 8.28
C GLU A 41 4.95 -10.68 9.39
N SER A 42 4.74 -10.22 10.62
CA SER A 42 4.45 -11.12 11.75
C SER A 42 2.99 -11.58 11.80
N GLY A 43 2.08 -10.91 11.08
CA GLY A 43 0.63 -11.13 11.17
C GLY A 43 0.01 -10.74 12.51
N VAL A 44 0.81 -10.23 13.46
CA VAL A 44 0.38 -9.87 14.81
C VAL A 44 0.83 -8.47 15.20
N GLU A 45 -0.06 -7.74 15.88
CA GLU A 45 0.24 -6.48 16.55
C GLU A 45 0.09 -6.65 18.06
N ARG A 46 1.06 -6.12 18.82
CA ARG A 46 1.05 -6.22 20.28
C ARG A 46 0.49 -4.96 20.90
N ILE A 47 -0.65 -5.06 21.56
CA ILE A 47 -1.33 -3.97 22.25
C ILE A 47 -1.39 -4.31 23.74
N ARG A 48 -0.77 -3.48 24.59
CA ARG A 48 -0.74 -3.66 26.05
C ARG A 48 -0.24 -5.04 26.51
N GLY A 49 0.64 -5.66 25.73
CA GLY A 49 1.22 -6.98 26.04
C GLY A 49 0.47 -8.17 25.45
N GLU A 50 -0.69 -7.95 24.83
CA GLU A 50 -1.49 -8.98 24.17
C GLU A 50 -1.30 -8.92 22.65
N ASP A 51 -1.27 -10.09 21.99
CA ASP A 51 -1.12 -10.21 20.54
C ASP A 51 -2.50 -10.26 19.87
N PHE A 52 -2.71 -9.39 18.89
CA PHE A 52 -3.92 -9.32 18.07
C PHE A 52 -3.59 -9.60 16.61
N PRO A 53 -4.46 -10.28 15.85
CA PRO A 53 -4.32 -10.40 14.41
C PRO A 53 -4.26 -9.03 13.75
N VAL A 54 -3.33 -8.84 12.83
CA VAL A 54 -3.14 -7.55 12.18
C VAL A 54 -4.31 -7.26 11.26
N GLN A 55 -4.98 -6.13 11.47
CA GLN A 55 -5.93 -5.62 10.50
C GLN A 55 -5.23 -4.66 9.53
N THR A 56 -5.45 -4.87 8.23
CA THR A 56 -4.87 -4.04 7.18
C THR A 56 -5.92 -3.53 6.20
N THR A 57 -5.51 -2.63 5.30
CA THR A 57 -6.39 -2.03 4.30
C THR A 57 -5.91 -2.40 2.89
N PRO A 58 -6.79 -2.40 1.88
CA PRO A 58 -6.40 -2.60 0.49
C PRO A 58 -5.28 -1.64 0.05
N ASP A 59 -5.37 -0.36 0.44
CA ASP A 59 -4.35 0.67 0.13
C ASP A 59 -2.97 0.31 0.71
N THR A 60 -2.93 -0.20 1.95
CA THR A 60 -1.67 -0.62 2.58
C THR A 60 -1.05 -1.79 1.80
N ILE A 61 -1.87 -2.76 1.38
CA ILE A 61 -1.40 -3.92 0.61
C ILE A 61 -0.92 -3.50 -0.78
N ALA A 62 -1.62 -2.59 -1.46
CA ALA A 62 -1.19 -2.06 -2.75
C ALA A 62 0.18 -1.35 -2.67
N ARG A 63 0.39 -0.53 -1.63
CA ARG A 63 1.69 0.11 -1.38
C ARG A 63 2.81 -0.89 -1.14
N VAL A 64 2.55 -1.96 -0.38
CA VAL A 64 3.51 -3.04 -0.12
C VAL A 64 3.83 -3.80 -1.41
N ALA A 65 2.80 -4.14 -2.19
CA ALA A 65 2.96 -4.82 -3.47
C ALA A 65 3.88 -4.02 -4.40
N SER A 66 3.63 -2.72 -4.54
CA SER A 66 4.48 -1.87 -5.37
C SER A 66 5.90 -1.71 -4.84
N ALA A 67 6.07 -1.50 -3.53
CA ALA A 67 7.39 -1.38 -2.92
C ALA A 67 8.25 -2.64 -3.13
N LEU A 68 7.60 -3.81 -3.22
CA LEU A 68 8.24 -5.10 -3.48
C LEU A 68 8.15 -5.54 -4.95
N ARG A 69 7.60 -4.73 -5.86
CA ARG A 69 7.38 -5.06 -7.28
C ARG A 69 6.65 -6.40 -7.47
N MET A 70 5.67 -6.65 -6.60
CA MET A 70 4.81 -7.82 -6.64
C MET A 70 3.50 -7.50 -7.38
N ASN A 71 2.82 -8.53 -7.87
CA ASN A 71 1.49 -8.38 -8.44
C ASN A 71 0.50 -7.91 -7.35
N GLN A 72 -0.05 -6.71 -7.52
CA GLN A 72 -0.98 -6.10 -6.57
C GLN A 72 -2.27 -6.93 -6.41
N ALA A 73 -2.86 -7.39 -7.51
CA ALA A 73 -4.12 -8.14 -7.48
C ALA A 73 -3.97 -9.46 -6.72
N GLU A 74 -2.87 -10.18 -6.94
CA GLU A 74 -2.56 -11.41 -6.18
C GLU A 74 -2.42 -11.12 -4.68
N LEU A 75 -1.67 -10.08 -4.32
CA LEU A 75 -1.43 -9.75 -2.91
C LEU A 75 -2.70 -9.28 -2.19
N LEU A 76 -3.60 -8.58 -2.90
CA LEU A 76 -4.93 -8.20 -2.39
C LEU A 76 -5.80 -9.42 -2.11
N VAL A 77 -5.84 -10.40 -3.02
CA VAL A 77 -6.60 -11.64 -2.83
C VAL A 77 -6.07 -12.43 -1.64
N GLU A 78 -4.75 -12.56 -1.51
CA GLU A 78 -4.13 -13.22 -0.34
C GLU A 78 -4.43 -12.50 0.98
N ALA A 79 -4.58 -11.18 0.94
CA ALA A 79 -5.00 -10.39 2.09
C ALA A 79 -6.51 -10.43 2.37
N GLY A 80 -7.29 -11.15 1.56
CA GLY A 80 -8.74 -11.29 1.71
C GLY A 80 -9.55 -10.13 1.10
N PHE A 81 -8.95 -9.33 0.21
CA PHE A 81 -9.63 -8.24 -0.50
C PHE A 81 -9.97 -8.63 -1.94
N ALA A 82 -10.87 -7.85 -2.55
CA ALA A 82 -11.12 -7.95 -3.98
C ALA A 82 -9.86 -7.52 -4.78
N PRO A 83 -9.54 -8.17 -5.91
CA PRO A 83 -8.34 -7.87 -6.70
C PRO A 83 -8.33 -6.44 -7.26
N ASP A 84 -9.49 -5.83 -7.43
CA ASP A 84 -9.74 -4.47 -7.91
C ASP A 84 -10.12 -3.49 -6.79
N ALA A 85 -9.93 -3.89 -5.51
CA ALA A 85 -10.24 -3.05 -4.36
C ALA A 85 -9.45 -1.73 -4.32
N VAL A 86 -8.35 -1.66 -5.08
CA VAL A 86 -7.59 -0.43 -5.34
C VAL A 86 -7.45 -0.29 -6.86
N PRO A 87 -7.85 0.85 -7.46
CA PRO A 87 -7.64 1.11 -8.87
C PRO A 87 -6.17 0.95 -9.24
N GLU A 88 -5.88 0.30 -10.37
CA GLU A 88 -4.50 0.20 -10.86
C GLU A 88 -3.97 1.60 -11.15
N VAL A 89 -2.80 1.91 -10.58
CA VAL A 89 -2.02 3.09 -10.95
C VAL A 89 -1.05 2.64 -12.04
N PRO A 90 -0.98 3.34 -13.18
CA PRO A 90 0.02 3.07 -14.21
C PRO A 90 1.43 2.90 -13.62
N ALA A 91 2.10 1.81 -13.99
CA ALA A 91 3.35 1.37 -13.36
C ALA A 91 4.51 2.38 -13.51
N ASP A 92 4.39 3.33 -14.44
CA ASP A 92 5.35 4.38 -14.73
C ASP A 92 5.20 5.63 -13.85
N LEU A 93 4.09 5.78 -13.12
CA LEU A 93 3.80 7.01 -12.35
C LEU A 93 4.43 7.05 -10.95
N GLY A 94 4.96 5.95 -10.43
CA GLY A 94 5.50 5.90 -9.06
C GLY A 94 4.46 6.23 -7.97
N HIS A 95 4.85 6.12 -6.70
CA HIS A 95 4.00 6.48 -5.55
C HIS A 95 4.42 7.78 -4.87
N GLU A 96 5.09 8.67 -5.59
CA GLU A 96 5.54 9.94 -5.01
C GLU A 96 4.33 10.84 -4.77
N ALA A 97 4.11 11.21 -3.51
CA ALA A 97 3.15 12.24 -3.16
C ALA A 97 3.62 13.56 -3.80
N ILE A 98 2.74 14.22 -4.57
CA ILE A 98 3.02 15.54 -5.12
C ILE A 98 3.01 16.53 -3.95
N ASP A 99 4.15 17.18 -3.70
CA ASP A 99 4.22 18.26 -2.73
C ASP A 99 3.44 19.48 -3.26
N VAL A 100 2.38 19.84 -2.54
CA VAL A 100 1.56 21.01 -2.82
C VAL A 100 1.84 22.15 -1.84
N SER A 101 2.89 22.03 -1.03
CA SER A 101 3.31 23.10 -0.14
C SER A 101 3.65 24.37 -0.96
N GLY A 102 3.18 25.52 -0.48
CA GLY A 102 3.31 26.79 -1.20
C GLY A 102 2.16 27.14 -2.15
N LEU A 103 1.22 26.23 -2.40
CA LEU A 103 -0.03 26.57 -3.09
C LEU A 103 -1.04 27.25 -2.16
N SER A 104 -1.79 28.20 -2.69
CA SER A 104 -2.95 28.76 -2.00
C SER A 104 -4.08 27.72 -1.93
N SER A 105 -5.04 27.89 -1.01
CA SER A 105 -6.22 27.02 -0.95
C SER A 105 -7.01 27.04 -2.26
N GLU A 106 -7.09 28.20 -2.90
CA GLU A 106 -7.76 28.36 -4.19
C GLU A 106 -7.06 27.55 -5.30
N ASP A 107 -5.73 27.53 -5.31
CA ASP A 107 -4.98 26.77 -6.31
C ASP A 107 -5.04 25.26 -6.06
N VAL A 108 -5.09 24.84 -4.80
CA VAL A 108 -5.37 23.43 -4.46
C VAL A 108 -6.76 23.02 -4.96
N ASP A 109 -7.75 23.89 -4.85
CA ASP A 109 -9.11 23.60 -5.35
C ASP A 109 -9.18 23.57 -6.89
N LYS A 110 -8.37 24.38 -7.59
CA LYS A 110 -8.19 24.28 -9.04
C LYS A 110 -7.59 22.94 -9.45
N VAL A 111 -6.53 22.48 -8.76
CA VAL A 111 -5.91 21.17 -9.01
C VAL A 111 -6.93 20.04 -8.80
N ARG A 112 -7.72 20.09 -7.71
CA ARG A 112 -8.79 19.11 -7.45
C ARG A 112 -9.84 19.10 -8.56
N SER A 113 -10.26 20.28 -9.01
CA SER A 113 -11.25 20.42 -10.08
C SER A 113 -10.72 19.86 -11.41
N TYR A 114 -9.45 20.09 -11.71
CA TYR A 114 -8.80 19.56 -12.91
C TYR A 114 -8.67 18.03 -12.88
N ILE A 115 -8.27 17.46 -11.73
CA ILE A 115 -8.24 16.00 -11.55
C ILE A 115 -9.64 15.39 -11.73
N ALA A 116 -10.68 16.04 -11.19
CA ALA A 116 -12.06 15.58 -11.36
C ALA A 116 -12.49 15.61 -12.84
N PHE A 117 -12.14 16.66 -13.57
CA PHE A 117 -12.37 16.76 -15.01
C PHE A 117 -11.70 15.62 -15.79
N LEU A 118 -10.39 15.40 -15.57
CA LEU A 118 -9.64 14.33 -16.25
C LEU A 118 -10.23 12.93 -15.99
N ARG A 119 -10.75 12.69 -14.78
CA ARG A 119 -11.41 11.43 -14.41
C ARG A 119 -12.72 11.21 -15.17
N GLU A 120 -13.43 12.27 -15.51
CA GLU A 120 -14.70 12.17 -16.25
C GLU A 120 -14.45 12.01 -17.76
N GLU A 121 -13.46 12.72 -18.29
CA GLU A 121 -13.03 12.58 -19.69
C GLU A 121 -12.59 11.13 -20.00
N SER A 122 -11.81 10.52 -19.10
CA SER A 122 -11.33 9.14 -19.24
C SER A 122 -12.42 8.06 -19.18
N LYS A 123 -13.61 8.35 -18.67
CA LYS A 123 -14.75 7.39 -18.68
C LYS A 123 -15.53 7.39 -19.99
N THR A 124 -15.35 8.43 -20.80
CA THR A 124 -16.11 8.64 -22.04
C THR A 124 -15.37 8.10 -23.27
N ALA A 125 -14.07 7.78 -23.12
CA ALA A 125 -13.22 7.15 -24.12
C ALA A 125 -13.22 5.62 -23.98
#